data_AF-A0A7W4IE70-F1
#
_entry.id   AF-A0A7W4IE70-F1
#
_cell.length_a   1.000
_cell.length_b   1.000
_cell.length_c   1.000
_cell.angle_alpha   90.00
_cell.angle_beta   90.00
_cell.angle_gamma   90.00
#
_symmetry.space_group_name_H-M   'P 1'
#
loop_
_entity.id
_entity.type
_entity.pdbx_description
1 polymer ?
#
loop_
_entity_poly.entity_id
_entity_poly.type
_entity_poly.pdbx_seq_one_letter_code
_entity_poly.pdbx_strand_id
1 'polypeptide(L)'
;MSGGPVRLHAWPAARVRLFDLVPAQTGAPRAGAPVALVARDGLVEGPVVTWEADIRRRQGLLEEILDDDGQPALSVDDSVFRGLLPIEARPPHVLAAYHLSFLRRRLGGPRATPPYGLCLYRATLQHRPWLSGHGLQTMAVEVAPGKILDLTEAGPHARLACGQALLEALLATEPLNRLVARSGAPVLPPPHDEPFGRFDDWDLMESGPVFVAD
;
A
#
# COMPACT_ATOMS: atom_id res chain seq x y z
N MET A 1 -12.80 -23.78 0.07
CA MET A 1 -12.83 -23.92 1.54
C MET A 1 -12.26 -22.64 2.13
N SER A 2 -13.09 -21.78 2.72
CA SER A 2 -12.60 -20.66 3.51
C SER A 2 -12.08 -21.22 4.83
N GLY A 3 -10.75 -21.27 4.98
CA GLY A 3 -10.13 -21.52 6.29
C GLY A 3 -10.65 -20.50 7.29
N GLY A 4 -10.86 -20.92 8.54
CA GLY A 4 -11.26 -20.02 9.62
C GLY A 4 -10.28 -18.86 9.82
N PRO A 5 -10.63 -17.87 10.66
CA PRO A 5 -9.78 -16.71 10.89
C PRO A 5 -8.35 -17.09 11.29
N VAL A 6 -7.37 -16.50 10.62
CA VAL A 6 -5.95 -16.74 10.90
C VAL A 6 -5.55 -15.89 12.10
N ARG A 7 -5.09 -16.51 13.19
CA ARG A 7 -4.62 -15.77 14.36
C ARG A 7 -3.23 -15.17 14.13
N LEU A 8 -3.07 -13.89 14.44
CA LEU A 8 -1.80 -13.17 14.39
C LEU A 8 -1.31 -12.90 15.80
N HIS A 9 -0.33 -13.68 16.25
CA HIS A 9 0.37 -13.42 17.50
C HIS A 9 1.09 -12.07 17.47
N ALA A 10 1.39 -11.52 18.66
CA ALA A 10 2.22 -10.34 18.78
C ALA A 10 3.59 -10.56 18.12
N TRP A 11 4.01 -9.59 17.31
CA TRP A 11 5.33 -9.62 16.66
C TRP A 11 6.28 -8.71 17.40
N PRO A 12 7.34 -9.24 18.05
CA PRO A 12 8.35 -8.40 18.71
C PRO A 12 9.13 -7.55 17.71
N ALA A 13 9.36 -8.11 16.51
CA ALA A 13 9.94 -7.42 15.38
C ALA A 13 9.32 -7.93 14.07
N ALA A 14 9.23 -7.07 13.06
CA ALA A 14 8.70 -7.42 11.75
C ALA A 14 9.38 -6.60 10.65
N ARG A 15 9.57 -7.18 9.47
CA ARG A 15 10.04 -6.43 8.30
C ARG A 15 8.84 -5.88 7.54
N VAL A 16 8.86 -4.58 7.25
CA VAL A 16 7.87 -3.93 6.40
C VAL A 16 8.52 -3.48 5.11
N ARG A 17 7.84 -3.70 3.99
CA ARG A 17 8.14 -3.05 2.73
C ARG A 17 6.98 -2.15 2.39
N LEU A 18 7.22 -0.85 2.50
CA LEU A 18 6.28 0.15 2.03
C LEU A 18 6.55 0.40 0.56
N PHE A 19 5.50 0.40 -0.25
CA PHE A 19 5.62 0.71 -1.67
C PHE A 19 4.42 1.50 -2.16
N ASP A 20 4.66 2.25 -3.24
CA ASP A 20 3.61 2.94 -3.99
C ASP A 20 3.92 2.83 -5.48
N LEU A 21 2.86 2.78 -6.27
CA LEU A 21 2.94 2.98 -7.71
C LEU A 21 2.52 4.42 -7.97
N VAL A 22 3.28 5.14 -8.80
CA VAL A 22 2.98 6.54 -9.11
C VAL A 22 3.19 6.81 -10.60
N PRO A 23 2.41 7.72 -11.21
CA PRO A 23 2.75 8.25 -12.52
C PRO A 23 4.09 8.99 -12.48
N ALA A 24 4.93 8.78 -13.48
CA ALA A 24 6.20 9.51 -13.62
C ALA A 24 6.03 10.84 -14.36
N GLN A 25 4.81 11.16 -14.82
CA GLN A 25 4.44 12.40 -15.48
C GLN A 25 3.09 12.89 -15.00
N THR A 26 2.84 14.19 -15.15
CA THR A 26 1.52 14.79 -14.87
C THR A 26 0.53 14.45 -15.98
N GLY A 27 -0.76 14.36 -15.61
CA GLY A 27 -1.86 14.12 -16.55
C GLY A 27 -2.62 12.83 -16.29
N ALA A 28 -3.63 12.58 -17.13
CA ALA A 28 -4.45 11.39 -17.02
C ALA A 28 -3.66 10.12 -17.36
N PRO A 29 -3.90 9.00 -16.66
CA PRO A 29 -3.36 7.71 -17.05
C PRO A 29 -3.81 7.33 -18.47
N ARG A 30 -2.87 6.80 -19.26
CA ARG A 30 -3.10 6.31 -20.63
C ARG A 30 -2.06 5.26 -21.00
N ALA A 31 -2.35 4.41 -21.98
CA ALA A 31 -1.40 3.43 -22.49
C ALA A 31 -0.08 4.11 -22.93
N GLY A 32 1.04 3.49 -22.61
CA GLY A 32 2.39 4.00 -22.82
C GLY A 32 2.83 5.11 -21.85
N ALA A 33 1.97 5.55 -20.91
CA ALA A 33 2.39 6.54 -19.92
C ALA A 33 3.39 5.93 -18.92
N PRO A 34 4.47 6.64 -18.56
CA PRO A 34 5.47 6.13 -17.65
C PRO A 34 4.96 6.11 -16.21
N VAL A 35 5.31 5.02 -15.52
CA VAL A 35 5.04 4.81 -14.09
C VAL A 35 6.30 4.44 -13.35
N ALA A 36 6.31 4.74 -12.06
CA ALA A 36 7.36 4.38 -11.14
C ALA A 36 6.80 3.55 -9.99
N LEU A 37 7.37 2.37 -9.76
CA LEU A 37 7.23 1.71 -8.48
C LEU A 37 8.35 2.20 -7.58
N VAL A 38 7.97 2.80 -6.46
CA VAL A 38 8.89 3.17 -5.39
C VAL A 38 8.65 2.29 -4.18
N ALA A 39 9.73 1.81 -3.57
CA ALA A 39 9.66 0.96 -2.40
C ALA A 39 10.78 1.26 -1.42
N ARG A 40 10.48 1.13 -0.13
CA ARG A 40 11.45 1.26 0.95
C ARG A 40 11.21 0.17 1.99
N ASP A 41 12.30 -0.47 2.40
CA ASP A 41 12.29 -1.48 3.45
C ASP A 41 12.50 -0.83 4.81
N GLY A 42 11.89 -1.42 5.84
CA GLY A 42 12.04 -1.00 7.22
C GLY A 42 11.91 -2.17 8.20
N LEU A 43 12.47 -1.98 9.38
CA LEU A 43 12.32 -2.87 10.53
C LEU A 43 11.39 -2.21 11.55
N VAL A 44 10.30 -2.88 11.90
CA VAL A 44 9.36 -2.44 12.94
C VAL A 44 9.67 -3.18 14.23
N GLU A 45 9.91 -2.43 15.30
CA GLU A 45 10.12 -2.92 16.67
C GLU A 45 9.24 -2.11 17.63
N GLY A 46 8.17 -2.73 18.11
CA GLY A 46 7.13 -2.01 18.85
C GLY A 46 6.46 -0.90 18.00
N PRO A 47 6.37 0.35 18.49
CA PRO A 47 5.77 1.46 17.75
C PRO A 47 6.76 2.16 16.79
N VAL A 48 8.02 1.72 16.76
CA VAL A 48 9.09 2.39 16.02
C VAL A 48 9.36 1.64 14.72
N VAL A 49 9.56 2.39 13.63
CA VAL A 49 10.09 1.86 12.38
C VAL A 49 11.46 2.47 12.09
N THR A 50 12.45 1.62 11.84
CA THR A 50 13.76 2.01 11.35
C THR A 50 13.81 1.73 9.86
N TRP A 51 13.84 2.79 9.05
CA TRP A 51 13.86 2.68 7.60
C TRP A 51 15.28 2.45 7.06
N GLU A 52 15.41 1.58 6.06
CA GLU A 52 16.64 1.48 5.27
C GLU A 52 16.89 2.81 4.53
N ALA A 53 18.16 3.20 4.35
CA ALA A 53 18.51 4.45 3.68
C ALA A 53 18.08 4.46 2.21
N ASP A 54 18.18 3.30 1.55
CA ASP A 54 17.94 3.18 0.12
C ASP A 54 16.44 3.10 -0.22
N ILE A 55 16.02 3.98 -1.11
CA ILE A 55 14.72 3.89 -1.78
C ILE A 55 14.92 3.21 -3.12
N ARG A 56 14.24 2.07 -3.32
CA ARG A 56 14.27 1.35 -4.59
C ARG A 56 13.26 1.96 -5.53
N ARG A 57 13.68 2.22 -6.77
CA ARG A 57 12.83 2.71 -7.84
C ARG A 57 12.93 1.80 -9.05
N ARG A 58 11.78 1.42 -9.61
CA ARG A 58 11.68 0.72 -10.90
C ARG A 58 10.80 1.54 -11.83
N GLN A 59 11.20 1.67 -13.08
CA GLN A 59 10.40 2.33 -14.11
C GLN A 59 9.67 1.28 -14.92
N GLY A 60 8.47 1.63 -15.35
CA GLY A 60 7.67 0.86 -16.29
C GLY A 60 6.74 1.76 -17.06
N LEU A 61 5.87 1.15 -17.84
CA LEU A 61 4.83 1.83 -18.61
C LEU A 61 3.47 1.27 -18.21
N LEU A 62 2.43 2.08 -18.38
CA LEU A 62 1.07 1.58 -18.42
C LEU A 62 0.85 0.86 -19.74
N GLU A 63 0.32 -0.35 -19.67
CA GLU A 63 -0.03 -1.19 -20.80
C GLU A 63 -1.54 -1.23 -20.95
N GLU A 64 -2.04 -1.36 -22.17
CA GLU A 64 -3.45 -1.67 -22.40
C GLU A 64 -3.59 -3.19 -22.50
N ILE A 65 -4.43 -3.77 -21.66
CA ILE A 65 -4.78 -5.18 -21.64
C ILE A 65 -6.30 -5.32 -21.81
N LEU A 66 -6.78 -6.56 -21.95
CA LEU A 66 -8.21 -6.85 -21.82
C LEU A 66 -8.49 -7.36 -20.41
N ASP A 67 -9.56 -6.88 -19.79
CA ASP A 67 -10.06 -7.41 -18.52
C ASP A 67 -10.80 -8.75 -18.70
N ASP A 68 -11.35 -9.28 -17.61
CA ASP A 68 -12.09 -10.55 -17.61
C ASP A 68 -13.34 -10.53 -18.50
N ASP A 69 -13.88 -9.34 -18.80
CA ASP A 69 -15.04 -9.11 -19.67
C ASP A 69 -14.64 -8.73 -21.12
N GLY A 70 -13.34 -8.76 -21.42
CA GLY A 70 -12.80 -8.43 -22.74
C GLY A 70 -12.80 -6.93 -23.07
N GLN A 71 -12.96 -6.05 -22.08
CA GLN A 71 -12.89 -4.60 -22.26
C GLN A 71 -11.44 -4.08 -22.11
N PRO A 72 -11.07 -2.99 -22.80
CA PRO A 72 -9.76 -2.37 -22.61
C PRO A 72 -9.58 -1.86 -21.19
N ALA A 73 -8.50 -2.29 -20.53
CA ALA A 73 -8.11 -1.87 -19.20
C ALA A 73 -6.63 -1.49 -19.17
N LEU A 74 -6.28 -0.46 -18.40
CA LEU A 74 -4.87 -0.13 -18.17
C LEU A 74 -4.29 -1.07 -17.13
N SER A 75 -3.08 -1.57 -17.35
CA SER A 75 -2.29 -2.37 -16.42
C SER A 75 -0.83 -1.91 -16.37
N VAL A 76 -0.01 -2.55 -15.56
CA VAL A 76 1.42 -2.30 -15.41
C VAL A 76 2.13 -3.62 -15.63
N ASP A 77 3.22 -3.61 -16.39
CA ASP A 77 4.08 -4.79 -16.60
C ASP A 77 4.51 -5.40 -15.24
N ASP A 78 4.25 -6.71 -15.06
CA ASP A 78 4.59 -7.48 -13.85
C ASP A 78 6.09 -7.38 -13.46
N SER A 79 6.97 -7.16 -14.44
CA SER A 79 8.41 -6.98 -14.23
C SER A 79 8.74 -5.75 -13.38
N VAL A 80 7.86 -4.74 -13.36
CA VAL A 80 7.96 -3.58 -12.48
C VAL A 80 7.89 -4.01 -11.02
N PHE A 81 7.06 -5.01 -10.71
CA PHE A 81 6.90 -5.56 -9.38
C PHE A 81 7.88 -6.70 -9.05
N ARG A 82 8.68 -7.16 -10.01
CA ARG A 82 9.70 -8.18 -9.78
C ARG A 82 10.64 -7.74 -8.65
N GLY A 83 10.84 -8.61 -7.67
CA GLY A 83 11.69 -8.30 -6.50
C GLY A 83 11.04 -7.40 -5.45
N LEU A 84 9.75 -7.05 -5.58
CA LEU A 84 8.97 -6.46 -4.50
C LEU A 84 8.70 -7.46 -3.38
N LEU A 85 8.81 -8.76 -3.62
CA LEU A 85 8.80 -9.75 -2.55
C LEU A 85 10.22 -9.95 -1.99
N PRO A 86 10.39 -9.99 -0.66
CA PRO A 86 11.63 -10.51 -0.09
C PRO A 86 11.65 -12.03 -0.27
N ILE A 87 12.53 -12.52 -1.16
CA ILE A 87 12.68 -13.95 -1.44
C ILE A 87 13.36 -14.69 -0.27
N GLU A 88 14.10 -13.97 0.60
CA GLU A 88 15.04 -14.60 1.54
C GLU A 88 14.94 -14.13 3.01
N ALA A 89 13.97 -13.28 3.36
CA ALA A 89 13.93 -12.74 4.70
C ALA A 89 13.12 -13.63 5.67
N ARG A 90 13.47 -13.58 6.97
CA ARG A 90 12.77 -14.34 8.04
C ARG A 90 11.43 -13.68 8.40
N PRO A 91 10.30 -14.41 8.41
CA PRO A 91 8.98 -13.85 8.70
C PRO A 91 8.90 -13.28 10.14
N PRO A 92 8.00 -12.31 10.40
CA PRO A 92 6.92 -11.85 9.52
C PRO A 92 7.34 -10.74 8.54
N HIS A 93 6.82 -10.82 7.30
CA HIS A 93 6.93 -9.78 6.28
C HIS A 93 5.59 -9.13 6.05
N VAL A 94 5.57 -7.80 6.10
CA VAL A 94 4.41 -6.99 5.80
C VAL A 94 4.66 -6.19 4.53
N LEU A 95 3.77 -6.36 3.54
CA LEU A 95 3.64 -5.44 2.42
C LEU A 95 2.66 -4.35 2.81
N ALA A 96 3.12 -3.10 2.82
CA ALA A 96 2.29 -1.95 3.12
C ALA A 96 2.17 -1.05 1.88
N ALA A 97 0.97 -0.53 1.63
CA ALA A 97 0.74 0.50 0.63
C ALA A 97 -0.53 1.30 0.99
N TYR A 98 -0.69 2.49 0.40
CA TYR A 98 -1.87 3.33 0.62
C TYR A 98 -3.16 2.57 0.28
N HIS A 99 -3.28 2.13 -0.98
CA HIS A 99 -4.38 1.30 -1.47
C HIS A 99 -3.88 -0.09 -1.88
N LEU A 100 -3.55 -0.90 -0.87
CA LEU A 100 -2.93 -2.21 -1.11
C LEU A 100 -3.86 -3.17 -1.85
N SER A 101 -5.19 -3.05 -1.70
CA SER A 101 -6.15 -3.92 -2.40
C SER A 101 -6.06 -3.72 -3.91
N PHE A 102 -6.05 -2.46 -4.36
CA PHE A 102 -5.81 -2.11 -5.77
C PHE A 102 -4.45 -2.65 -6.26
N LEU A 103 -3.36 -2.35 -5.54
CA LEU A 103 -2.02 -2.76 -5.97
C LEU A 103 -1.82 -4.28 -5.97
N ARG A 104 -2.53 -5.03 -5.13
CA ARG A 104 -2.46 -6.50 -5.12
C ARG A 104 -3.03 -7.13 -6.38
N ARG A 105 -4.09 -6.56 -6.97
CA ARG A 105 -4.64 -7.06 -8.23
C ARG A 105 -3.64 -6.85 -9.38
N ARG A 106 -2.89 -5.74 -9.33
CA ARG A 106 -1.82 -5.40 -10.28
C ARG A 106 -0.53 -6.21 -10.08
N LEU A 107 -0.31 -6.72 -8.87
CA LEU A 107 0.88 -7.50 -8.52
C LEU A 107 0.91 -8.94 -9.10
N GLY A 108 -0.23 -9.43 -9.61
CA GLY A 108 -0.37 -10.75 -10.20
C GLY A 108 -0.11 -11.95 -9.28
N GLY A 109 -0.70 -13.08 -9.64
CA GLY A 109 -0.26 -14.43 -9.27
C GLY A 109 -0.78 -15.01 -7.92
N PRO A 110 -1.20 -16.28 -7.90
CA PRO A 110 -1.42 -17.02 -6.65
C PRO A 110 -0.07 -17.19 -5.93
N ARG A 111 -0.01 -16.85 -4.64
CA ARG A 111 1.22 -16.98 -3.84
C ARG A 111 1.04 -18.10 -2.82
N ALA A 112 1.98 -19.03 -2.79
CA ALA A 112 2.00 -20.17 -1.87
C ALA A 112 2.03 -19.74 -0.38
N THR A 113 2.65 -18.59 -0.09
CA THR A 113 2.58 -17.92 1.22
C THR A 113 2.67 -16.41 0.98
N PRO A 114 1.56 -15.66 1.10
CA PRO A 114 1.60 -14.23 0.89
C PRO A 114 2.33 -13.56 2.07
N PRO A 115 3.14 -12.52 1.86
CA PRO A 115 3.42 -11.59 2.94
C PRO A 115 2.09 -11.03 3.47
N TYR A 116 2.05 -10.68 4.75
CA TYR A 116 0.89 -10.04 5.35
C TYR A 116 0.64 -8.70 4.64
N GLY A 117 -0.61 -8.43 4.28
CA GLY A 117 -0.97 -7.17 3.63
C GLY A 117 -1.42 -6.14 4.66
N LEU A 118 -0.88 -4.93 4.58
CA LEU A 118 -1.34 -3.76 5.32
C LEU A 118 -1.82 -2.68 4.34
N CYS A 119 -3.13 -2.49 4.25
CA CYS A 119 -3.72 -1.37 3.53
C CYS A 119 -3.78 -0.14 4.45
N LEU A 120 -2.92 0.86 4.22
CA LEU A 120 -2.77 2.03 5.10
C LEU A 120 -4.02 2.90 5.11
N TYR A 121 -4.72 3.02 3.97
CA TYR A 121 -5.98 3.75 3.90
C TYR A 121 -7.04 3.14 4.82
N ARG A 122 -7.24 1.81 4.73
CA ARG A 122 -8.17 1.08 5.61
C ARG A 122 -7.80 1.23 7.07
N ALA A 123 -6.54 0.93 7.41
CA ALA A 123 -6.08 1.03 8.78
C ALA A 123 -6.30 2.46 9.32
N THR A 124 -5.99 3.48 8.52
CA THR A 124 -6.20 4.87 8.93
C THR A 124 -7.67 5.18 9.17
N LEU A 125 -8.59 4.76 8.31
CA LEU A 125 -10.02 5.01 8.53
C LEU A 125 -10.60 4.27 9.74
N GLN A 126 -10.02 3.12 10.12
CA GLN A 126 -10.42 2.42 11.35
C GLN A 126 -10.03 3.20 12.62
N HIS A 127 -8.96 3.99 12.58
CA HIS A 127 -8.51 4.80 13.72
C HIS A 127 -8.96 6.26 13.64
N ARG A 128 -9.16 6.78 12.42
CA ARG A 128 -9.42 8.19 12.11
C ARG A 128 -10.52 8.30 11.04
N PRO A 129 -11.79 7.96 11.37
CA PRO A 129 -12.88 7.91 10.38
C PRO A 129 -13.18 9.25 9.70
N TRP A 130 -12.89 10.37 10.38
CA TRP A 130 -13.10 11.72 9.82
C TRP A 130 -12.19 12.02 8.63
N LEU A 131 -11.15 11.22 8.40
CA LEU A 131 -10.28 11.33 7.22
C LEU A 131 -10.87 10.64 5.98
N SER A 132 -12.08 10.11 6.06
CA SER A 132 -12.78 9.49 4.92
C SER A 132 -12.93 10.47 3.76
N GLY A 133 -12.62 10.00 2.55
CA GLY A 133 -12.70 10.81 1.32
C GLY A 133 -11.49 11.71 1.06
N HIS A 134 -10.46 11.67 1.91
CA HIS A 134 -9.19 12.35 1.66
C HIS A 134 -8.17 11.42 1.00
N GLY A 135 -7.41 11.99 0.06
CA GLY A 135 -6.27 11.32 -0.57
C GLY A 135 -5.08 11.15 0.39
N LEU A 136 -4.11 10.34 -0.03
CA LEU A 136 -2.89 9.98 0.71
C LEU A 136 -2.18 11.20 1.29
N GLN A 137 -1.97 12.23 0.47
CA GLN A 137 -1.22 13.42 0.87
C GLN A 137 -1.94 14.20 1.98
N THR A 138 -3.23 14.47 1.80
CA THR A 138 -4.04 15.18 2.80
C THR A 138 -4.08 14.40 4.11
N MET A 139 -4.31 13.09 4.05
CA MET A 139 -4.29 12.25 5.25
C MET A 139 -2.92 12.28 5.94
N ALA A 140 -1.83 12.26 5.19
CA ALA A 140 -0.47 12.31 5.75
C ALA A 140 -0.17 13.64 6.45
N VAL A 141 -0.57 14.77 5.85
CA VAL A 141 -0.41 16.11 6.44
C VAL A 141 -1.20 16.23 7.74
N GLU A 142 -2.43 15.71 7.78
CA GLU A 142 -3.27 15.73 8.98
C GLU A 142 -2.66 14.93 10.16
N VAL A 143 -2.02 13.80 9.89
CA VAL A 143 -1.44 12.97 10.96
C VAL A 143 -0.02 13.37 11.34
N ALA A 144 0.70 14.10 10.47
CA ALA A 144 2.07 14.52 10.66
C ALA A 144 2.31 15.97 10.20
N PRO A 145 1.62 16.97 10.80
CA PRO A 145 1.67 18.36 10.35
C PRO A 145 3.07 18.97 10.42
N GLY A 146 3.93 18.50 11.34
CA GLY A 146 5.32 18.93 11.44
C GLY A 146 6.22 18.55 10.25
N LYS A 147 5.75 17.66 9.35
CA LYS A 147 6.48 17.22 8.15
C LYS A 147 5.92 17.83 6.85
N ILE A 148 5.07 18.86 6.93
CA ILE A 148 4.29 19.37 5.78
C ILE A 148 5.13 19.70 4.54
N LEU A 149 6.35 20.24 4.71
CA LEU A 149 7.22 20.57 3.58
C LEU A 149 7.56 19.30 2.78
N ASP A 150 8.08 18.27 3.45
CA ASP A 150 8.45 16.99 2.83
C ASP A 150 7.23 16.28 2.21
N LEU A 151 6.07 16.39 2.86
CA LEU A 151 4.83 15.72 2.43
C LEU A 151 4.13 16.43 1.28
N THR A 152 4.47 17.68 0.99
CA THR A 152 3.86 18.48 -0.08
C THR A 152 4.74 18.67 -1.31
N GLU A 153 5.95 18.12 -1.28
CA GLU A 153 6.79 18.04 -2.47
C GLU A 153 6.13 17.23 -3.59
N ALA A 154 6.51 17.51 -4.83
CA ALA A 154 6.04 16.77 -5.98
C ALA A 154 6.84 15.48 -6.19
N GLY A 155 6.15 14.42 -6.60
CA GLY A 155 6.76 13.24 -7.21
C GLY A 155 6.78 11.97 -6.35
N PRO A 156 7.47 10.92 -6.83
CA PRO A 156 7.38 9.58 -6.27
C PRO A 156 7.85 9.47 -4.81
N HIS A 157 8.91 10.19 -4.45
CA HIS A 157 9.45 10.14 -3.10
C HIS A 157 8.53 10.80 -2.07
N ALA A 158 7.85 11.89 -2.44
CA ALA A 158 6.90 12.57 -1.57
C ALA A 158 5.70 11.66 -1.24
N ARG A 159 5.13 10.95 -2.24
CA ARG A 159 4.07 9.97 -1.99
C ARG A 159 4.51 8.83 -1.09
N LEU A 160 5.73 8.33 -1.29
CA LEU A 160 6.30 7.33 -0.39
C LEU A 160 6.46 7.89 1.04
N ALA A 161 6.92 9.13 1.20
CA ALA A 161 7.01 9.81 2.49
C ALA A 161 5.63 9.98 3.17
N CYS A 162 4.59 10.30 2.41
CA CYS A 162 3.20 10.30 2.90
C CYS A 162 2.79 8.93 3.44
N GLY A 163 3.11 7.85 2.71
CA GLY A 163 2.89 6.49 3.19
C GLY A 163 3.66 6.16 4.47
N GLN A 164 4.92 6.64 4.59
CA GLN A 164 5.74 6.47 5.80
C GLN A 164 5.10 7.18 6.98
N ALA A 165 4.68 8.44 6.81
CA ALA A 165 4.03 9.22 7.85
C ALA A 165 2.73 8.58 8.34
N LEU A 166 1.89 8.06 7.44
CA LEU A 166 0.68 7.31 7.81
C LEU A 166 1.03 6.04 8.61
N LEU A 167 2.02 5.25 8.16
CA LEU A 167 2.42 4.03 8.85
C LEU A 167 2.98 4.32 10.25
N GLU A 168 3.87 5.31 10.37
CA GLU A 168 4.43 5.75 11.66
C GLU A 168 3.32 6.21 12.61
N ALA A 169 2.38 7.02 12.12
CA ALA A 169 1.25 7.51 12.90
C ALA A 169 0.27 6.40 13.31
N LEU A 170 0.21 5.29 12.58
CA LEU A 170 -0.58 4.10 12.93
C LEU A 170 0.16 3.22 13.95
N LEU A 171 1.47 3.00 13.76
CA LEU A 171 2.31 2.22 14.69
C LEU A 171 2.40 2.87 16.08
N ALA A 172 2.29 4.19 16.16
CA ALA A 172 2.17 4.91 17.42
C ALA A 172 0.86 4.58 18.19
N THR A 173 -0.16 4.06 17.51
CA THR A 173 -1.48 3.75 18.10
C THR A 173 -1.69 2.28 18.36
N GLU A 174 -1.12 1.39 17.53
CA GLU A 174 -1.37 -0.05 17.64
C GLU A 174 -0.21 -0.88 17.05
N PRO A 175 0.10 -2.06 17.64
CA PRO A 175 1.10 -2.98 17.08
C PRO A 175 0.80 -3.44 15.65
N LEU A 176 1.86 -3.71 14.87
CA LEU A 176 1.77 -4.02 13.44
C LEU A 176 0.87 -5.23 13.11
N ASN A 177 0.88 -6.29 13.93
CA ASN A 177 0.03 -7.47 13.71
C ASN A 177 -1.47 -7.12 13.78
N ARG A 178 -1.85 -6.22 14.69
CA ARG A 178 -3.23 -5.74 14.82
C ARG A 178 -3.60 -4.79 13.68
N LEU A 179 -2.69 -3.91 13.26
CA LEU A 179 -2.89 -3.07 12.08
C LEU A 179 -3.14 -3.91 10.82
N VAL A 180 -2.37 -4.98 10.62
CA VAL A 180 -2.59 -5.96 9.54
C VAL A 180 -4.00 -6.54 9.64
N ALA A 181 -4.42 -7.00 10.83
CA ALA A 181 -5.75 -7.56 11.02
C ALA A 181 -6.88 -6.56 10.73
N ARG A 182 -6.76 -5.32 11.22
CA ARG A 182 -7.74 -4.26 10.97
C ARG A 182 -7.81 -3.84 9.51
N SER A 183 -6.71 -3.92 8.78
CA SER A 183 -6.70 -3.61 7.35
C SER A 183 -7.51 -4.60 6.49
N GLY A 184 -7.98 -5.70 7.09
CA GLY A 184 -8.98 -6.60 6.49
C GLY A 184 -10.42 -6.08 6.56
N ALA A 185 -10.73 -5.08 7.40
CA ALA A 185 -12.08 -4.57 7.58
C ALA A 185 -12.55 -3.72 6.38
N PRO A 186 -13.83 -3.80 6.00
CA PRO A 186 -14.39 -3.01 4.89
C PRO A 186 -14.50 -1.53 5.27
N VAL A 187 -14.21 -0.66 4.30
CA VAL A 187 -14.40 0.81 4.35
C VAL A 187 -14.75 1.31 2.94
N LEU A 188 -15.27 2.52 2.82
CA LEU A 188 -15.46 3.19 1.52
C LEU A 188 -14.12 3.32 0.79
N PRO A 189 -14.07 3.21 -0.55
CA PRO A 189 -12.83 3.33 -1.32
C PRO A 189 -12.19 4.73 -1.17
N PRO A 190 -10.88 4.89 -1.47
CA PRO A 190 -10.24 6.20 -1.50
C PRO A 190 -10.79 7.08 -2.62
N PRO A 191 -10.61 8.41 -2.55
CA PRO A 191 -11.16 9.32 -3.55
C PRO A 191 -10.52 9.15 -4.94
N HIS A 192 -11.28 9.52 -5.98
CA HIS A 192 -10.87 9.36 -7.39
C HIS A 192 -9.88 10.42 -7.91
N ASP A 193 -9.57 11.44 -7.10
CA ASP A 193 -8.56 12.45 -7.40
C ASP A 193 -7.12 11.93 -7.20
N GLU A 194 -6.97 10.73 -6.64
CA GLU A 194 -5.71 10.00 -6.61
C GLU A 194 -5.19 9.65 -8.01
N PRO A 195 -3.86 9.48 -8.19
CA PRO A 195 -3.25 9.33 -9.52
C PRO A 195 -3.79 8.15 -10.35
N PHE A 196 -4.29 7.11 -9.68
CA PHE A 196 -4.91 5.94 -10.31
C PHE A 196 -6.41 5.81 -9.98
N GLY A 197 -7.03 6.88 -9.47
CA GLY A 197 -8.44 6.91 -9.08
C GLY A 197 -9.43 6.64 -10.22
N ARG A 198 -8.97 6.69 -11.47
CA ARG A 198 -9.79 6.42 -12.67
C ARG A 198 -9.72 4.96 -13.17
N PHE A 199 -9.00 4.10 -12.47
CA PHE A 199 -8.92 2.69 -12.83
C PHE A 199 -10.16 1.96 -12.32
N ASP A 200 -10.74 1.06 -13.12
CA ASP A 200 -12.00 0.39 -12.77
C ASP A 200 -11.90 -0.46 -11.48
N ASP A 201 -10.69 -0.93 -11.15
CA ASP A 201 -10.40 -1.67 -9.92
C ASP A 201 -10.06 -0.78 -8.72
N TRP A 202 -10.09 0.55 -8.87
CA TRP A 202 -9.82 1.49 -7.78
C TRP A 202 -10.87 1.40 -6.66
N ASP A 203 -12.13 1.23 -7.02
CA ASP A 203 -13.22 1.12 -6.03
C ASP A 203 -13.27 -0.24 -5.36
N LEU A 204 -12.52 -1.22 -5.89
CA LEU A 204 -12.55 -2.58 -5.40
C LEU A 204 -11.78 -2.70 -4.09
N MET A 205 -12.55 -2.75 -3.02
CA MET A 205 -12.08 -3.01 -1.67
C MET A 205 -12.24 -4.48 -1.31
N GLU A 206 -11.59 -5.38 -2.07
CA GLU A 206 -11.61 -6.82 -1.79
C GLU A 206 -11.22 -7.15 -0.33
N SER A 207 -11.92 -8.11 0.27
CA SER A 207 -11.58 -8.66 1.57
C SER A 207 -10.43 -9.66 1.41
N GLY A 208 -9.30 -9.36 2.06
CA GLY A 208 -8.22 -10.33 2.21
C GLY A 208 -8.59 -11.45 3.19
N PRO A 209 -7.65 -12.35 3.54
CA PRO A 209 -7.86 -13.30 4.63
C PRO A 209 -8.31 -12.55 5.90
N VAL A 210 -9.31 -13.10 6.58
CA VAL A 210 -9.75 -12.56 7.88
C VAL A 210 -8.70 -12.94 8.92
N PHE A 211 -7.99 -11.94 9.43
CA PHE A 211 -7.03 -12.11 10.50
C PHE A 211 -7.65 -11.67 11.83
N VAL A 212 -7.31 -12.38 12.90
CA VAL A 212 -7.64 -11.98 14.28
C VAL A 212 -6.33 -11.86 15.04
N ALA A 213 -6.05 -10.68 15.58
CA ALA A 213 -4.82 -10.46 16.33
C ALA A 213 -5.11 -10.53 17.84
N ASP A 214 -4.19 -11.11 18.60
CA ASP A 214 -4.21 -11.13 20.06
C ASP A 214 -3.95 -9.72 20.65
#